data_AF-A0A353MGR9-F1
#
_entry.id   AF-A0A353MGR9-F1
#
_cell.length_a   1.000
_cell.length_b   1.000
_cell.length_c   1.000
_cell.angle_alpha   90.00
_cell.angle_beta   90.00
_cell.angle_gamma   90.00
#
_symmetry.space_group_name_H-M   'P 1'
#
loop_
_entity.id
_entity.type
_entity.pdbx_description
1 polymer ?
#
loop_
_entity_poly.entity_id
_entity_poly.type
_entity_poly.pdbx_seq_one_letter_code
_entity_poly.pdbx_strand_id
1 'polypeptide(L)'
;MSSISANDLKTRGISAIEAALANDSEALISVRGKNRFVVMPLEQFQYLRECELEAALAQTKADLAEGRFVKSSPEEHLERLKSGGDA
;
A
#
# COMPACT_ATOMS: atom_id res chain seq x y z
N MET A 1 8.12 -1.70 -17.22
CA MET A 1 7.60 -0.55 -16.44
C MET A 1 7.57 0.71 -17.28
N SER A 2 6.49 0.82 -18.04
CA SER A 2 6.23 1.96 -18.92
C SER A 2 5.95 3.24 -18.12
N SER A 3 6.26 4.41 -18.70
CA SER A 3 5.99 5.72 -18.11
C SER A 3 4.96 6.47 -18.95
N ILE A 4 3.98 7.07 -18.28
CA ILE A 4 2.97 7.96 -18.85
C ILE A 4 3.27 9.38 -18.38
N SER A 5 3.51 10.31 -19.31
CA SER A 5 3.64 11.71 -18.91
C SER A 5 2.29 12.30 -18.52
N ALA A 6 2.27 13.29 -17.63
CA ALA A 6 1.05 14.02 -17.28
C ALA A 6 0.34 14.62 -18.51
N ASN A 7 1.11 15.00 -19.54
CA ASN A 7 0.55 15.51 -20.78
C ASN A 7 -0.13 14.40 -21.60
N ASP A 8 0.51 13.22 -21.72
CA ASP A 8 -0.10 12.08 -22.42
C ASP A 8 -1.38 11.62 -21.75
N LEU A 9 -1.39 11.58 -20.41
CA LEU A 9 -2.59 11.24 -19.66
C LEU A 9 -3.70 12.27 -19.88
N LYS A 10 -3.36 13.57 -19.94
CA LYS A 10 -4.32 14.65 -20.22
C LYS A 10 -4.91 14.56 -21.63
N THR A 11 -4.10 14.21 -22.63
CA THR A 11 -4.53 14.22 -24.05
C THR A 11 -5.20 12.91 -24.48
N ARG A 12 -4.78 11.77 -23.94
CA ARG A 12 -5.26 10.44 -24.35
C ARG A 12 -6.17 9.75 -23.33
N GLY A 13 -6.23 10.25 -22.09
CA GLY A 13 -7.08 9.68 -21.04
C GLY A 13 -6.78 8.20 -20.78
N ILE A 14 -7.83 7.39 -20.66
CA ILE A 14 -7.74 5.96 -20.34
C ILE A 14 -6.92 5.17 -21.36
N SER A 15 -6.95 5.55 -22.65
CA SER A 15 -6.22 4.84 -23.70
C SER A 15 -4.69 4.87 -23.50
N ALA A 16 -4.15 5.91 -22.85
CA ALA A 16 -2.73 5.93 -22.48
C ALA A 16 -2.41 4.93 -21.36
N ILE A 17 -3.34 4.70 -20.44
CA ILE A 17 -3.21 3.72 -19.36
C ILE A 17 -3.28 2.31 -19.94
N GLU A 18 -4.29 2.01 -20.74
CA GLU A 18 -4.45 0.69 -21.38
C GLU A 18 -3.24 0.32 -22.24
N ALA A 19 -2.74 1.27 -23.04
CA ALA A 19 -1.55 1.05 -23.86
C ALA A 19 -0.29 0.80 -23.01
N ALA A 20 -0.11 1.53 -21.91
CA ALA A 20 1.05 1.37 -21.03
C ALA A 20 1.00 0.07 -20.22
N LEU A 21 -0.21 -0.42 -19.91
CA LEU A 21 -0.45 -1.66 -19.16
C LEU A 21 -0.66 -2.89 -20.05
N ALA A 22 -0.57 -2.75 -21.38
CA ALA A 22 -0.84 -3.85 -22.31
C ALA A 22 0.02 -5.10 -22.05
N ASN A 23 1.26 -4.91 -21.59
CA ASN A 23 2.20 -5.99 -21.27
C ASN A 23 2.91 -5.79 -19.92
N ASP A 24 2.51 -4.79 -19.14
CA ASP A 24 3.09 -4.45 -17.85
C ASP A 24 1.99 -4.51 -16.78
N SER A 25 2.31 -5.00 -15.57
CA SER A 25 1.37 -5.02 -14.43
C SER A 25 1.20 -3.64 -13.77
N GLU A 26 2.05 -2.68 -14.12
CA GLU A 26 2.00 -1.33 -13.60
C GLU A 26 2.73 -0.34 -14.51
N ALA A 27 2.32 0.93 -14.45
CA ALA A 27 2.93 2.04 -15.17
C ALA A 27 3.12 3.25 -14.24
N LEU A 28 4.19 4.00 -14.48
CA LEU A 28 4.52 5.20 -13.71
C LEU A 28 3.93 6.45 -14.37
N ILE A 29 3.21 7.26 -13.61
CA ILE A 29 2.78 8.58 -14.07
C ILE A 29 3.81 9.62 -13.62
N SER A 30 4.39 10.32 -14.59
CA SER A 30 5.38 11.37 -14.36
C SER A 30 4.78 12.78 -14.47
N VAL A 31 5.10 13.64 -13.50
CA VAL A 31 4.69 15.05 -13.45
C VAL A 31 5.95 15.91 -13.40
N ARG A 32 6.14 16.79 -14.38
CA ARG A 32 7.34 17.64 -14.52
C ARG A 32 8.65 16.83 -14.45
N GLY A 33 8.66 15.68 -15.15
CA GLY A 33 9.83 14.80 -15.24
C GLY A 33 10.08 13.92 -14.00
N LYS A 34 9.21 13.95 -12.98
CA LYS A 34 9.33 13.11 -11.79
C LYS A 34 8.22 12.09 -11.71
N ASN A 35 8.57 10.83 -11.49
CA ASN A 35 7.60 9.77 -11.19
C ASN A 35 6.87 10.13 -9.89
N ARG A 36 5.54 10.19 -9.94
CA ARG A 36 4.73 10.68 -8.82
C ARG A 36 3.59 9.77 -8.44
N PHE A 37 3.04 9.02 -9.40
CA PHE A 37 2.00 8.04 -9.15
C PHE A 37 2.30 6.74 -9.88
N VAL A 38 1.68 5.67 -9.41
CA VAL A 38 1.65 4.37 -10.09
C VAL A 38 0.20 4.09 -10.44
N VAL A 39 -0.04 3.54 -11.62
CA VAL A 39 -1.32 2.98 -12.03
C VAL A 39 -1.11 1.50 -12.36
N MET A 40 -2.07 0.67 -11.99
CA MET A 40 -2.04 -0.79 -12.19
C MET A 40 -3.47 -1.31 -12.38
N PRO A 41 -3.66 -2.50 -12.97
CA PRO A 41 -4.94 -3.19 -12.97
C PRO A 41 -5.44 -3.44 -11.54
N LEU A 42 -6.76 -3.51 -11.36
CA LEU A 42 -7.36 -3.69 -10.04
C LEU A 42 -6.92 -5.02 -9.41
N GLU A 43 -6.79 -6.06 -10.23
CA GLU A 43 -6.38 -7.40 -9.83
C GLU A 43 -4.96 -7.38 -9.25
N GLN A 44 -4.04 -6.64 -9.88
CA GLN A 44 -2.67 -6.47 -9.37
C GLN A 44 -2.66 -5.72 -8.04
N PHE A 45 -3.46 -4.66 -7.92
CA PHE A 45 -3.60 -3.92 -6.66
C PHE A 45 -4.13 -4.82 -5.54
N GLN A 46 -5.15 -5.62 -5.82
CA GLN A 46 -5.74 -6.56 -4.85
C GLN A 46 -4.72 -7.60 -4.39
N TYR A 47 -3.97 -8.19 -5.32
CA TYR A 47 -2.90 -9.14 -5.00
C TYR A 47 -1.86 -8.56 -4.05
N LEU A 48 -1.35 -7.35 -4.34
CA LEU A 48 -0.37 -6.69 -3.47
C LEU A 48 -0.95 -6.36 -2.09
N ARG A 49 -2.20 -5.90 -2.05
CA ARG A 49 -2.91 -5.62 -0.80
C ARG A 49 -3.10 -6.88 0.05
N GLU A 50 -3.43 -8.01 -0.57
CA GLU A 50 -3.53 -9.30 0.13
C GLU A 50 -2.17 -9.72 0.71
N CYS A 51 -1.08 -9.56 -0.04
CA CYS A 51 0.27 -9.83 0.45
C CYS A 51 0.63 -8.98 1.68
N GLU A 52 0.29 -7.69 1.69
CA GLU A 52 0.52 -6.81 2.86
C GLU A 52 -0.27 -7.29 4.09
N LEU A 53 -1.52 -7.71 3.90
CA LEU A 53 -2.36 -8.23 4.98
C LEU A 53 -1.83 -9.57 5.51
N GLU A 54 -1.37 -10.46 4.64
CA GLU A 54 -0.76 -11.72 5.04
C GLU A 54 0.53 -11.50 5.84
N ALA A 55 1.36 -10.53 5.44
CA ALA A 55 2.55 -10.16 6.18
C ALA A 55 2.21 -9.61 7.58
N ALA A 56 1.22 -8.73 7.69
CA ALA A 56 0.75 -8.21 8.98
C ALA A 56 0.19 -9.32 9.89
N LEU A 57 -0.54 -10.28 9.31
CA LEU A 57 -1.05 -11.44 10.03
C LEU A 57 0.09 -12.37 10.50
N ALA A 58 1.09 -12.62 9.64
CA ALA A 58 2.24 -13.43 9.99
C ALA A 58 3.05 -12.78 11.13
N GLN A 59 3.28 -11.46 11.07
CA GLN A 59 3.92 -10.70 12.13
C GLN A 59 3.15 -10.82 13.45
N THR A 60 1.82 -10.64 13.42
CA THR A 60 0.97 -10.76 14.61
C THR A 60 1.05 -12.17 15.22
N LYS A 61 1.05 -13.22 14.39
CA LYS A 61 1.20 -14.60 14.87
C LYS A 61 2.57 -14.84 15.52
N ALA A 62 3.63 -14.28 14.95
CA ALA A 62 4.97 -14.34 15.53
C ALA A 62 5.01 -13.61 16.88
N ASP A 63 4.43 -12.41 16.97
CA ASP A 63 4.34 -11.64 18.21
C ASP A 63 3.60 -12.40 19.31
N LEU A 64 2.51 -13.09 18.97
CA LEU A 64 1.80 -13.96 19.91
C LEU A 64 2.65 -15.15 20.37
N ALA A 65 3.35 -15.82 19.45
CA ALA A 65 4.20 -16.96 19.76
C ALA A 65 5.40 -16.58 20.63
N GLU A 66 5.95 -15.40 20.41
CA GLU A 66 7.13 -14.88 21.12
C GLU A 66 6.75 -14.06 22.37
N GLY A 67 5.45 -13.94 22.69
CA GLY A 67 4.98 -13.22 23.87
C GLY A 67 5.10 -11.69 23.79
N ARG A 68 5.28 -11.13 22.59
CA ARG A 68 5.30 -9.67 22.33
C ARG A 68 3.89 -9.07 22.32
N PHE A 69 3.17 -9.25 23.41
CA PHE A 69 1.84 -8.66 23.59
C PHE A 69 1.58 -8.39 25.07
N VAL A 70 0.63 -7.51 25.36
CA VAL A 70 0.19 -7.19 26.72
C VAL A 70 -1.26 -7.67 26.88
N LYS A 71 -1.53 -8.41 27.95
CA LYS A 71 -2.90 -8.67 28.41
C LYS A 71 -3.27 -7.58 29.40
N SER A 72 -4.34 -6.85 29.13
CA SER A 72 -4.83 -5.78 30.01
C SER A 72 -6.35 -5.66 29.88
N SER A 73 -6.99 -5.04 30.86
CA SER A 73 -8.38 -4.60 30.70
C SER A 73 -8.47 -3.41 29.72
N PRO A 74 -9.66 -3.10 29.20
CA PRO A 74 -9.87 -1.88 28.42
C PRO A 74 -9.49 -0.60 29.18
N GLU A 75 -9.76 -0.53 30.48
CA GLU A 75 -9.44 0.63 31.33
C GLU A 75 -7.92 0.82 31.45
N GLU A 76 -7.18 -0.26 31.74
CA GLU A 76 -5.71 -0.24 31.80
C GLU A 76 -5.08 0.16 30.47
N HIS A 77 -5.65 -0.29 29.35
CA HIS A 77 -5.21 0.10 28.01
C HIS A 77 -5.40 1.60 27.76
N LEU A 78 -6.55 2.16 28.13
CA LEU A 78 -6.83 3.59 27.98
C LEU A 78 -5.88 4.45 28.83
N GLU A 79 -5.57 4.04 30.06
CA GLU A 79 -4.61 4.74 30.90
C GLU A 79 -3.18 4.68 30.32
N ARG A 80 -2.78 3.56 29.70
CA ARG A 80 -1.50 3.46 28.99
C ARG A 80 -1.41 4.43 27.80
N LEU A 81 -2.46 4.54 26.99
CA LEU A 81 -2.50 5.47 25.86
C LEU A 81 -2.42 6.94 26.31
N LYS A 82 -3.12 7.30 27.38
CA LYS A 82 -3.09 8.67 27.94
C LYS A 82 -1.73 9.04 28.53
N SER A 83 -1.02 8.08 29.10
CA SER A 83 0.31 8.28 29.69
C SER A 83 1.46 8.27 28.68
N GLY A 84 1.17 8.09 27.39
CA GLY A 84 2.18 8.10 26.32
C GLY A 84 3.07 6.86 26.29
N GLY A 85 2.65 5.76 26.92
CA GLY A 85 3.46 4.55 27.12
C GLY A 85 3.72 3.69 25.87
N ASP A 86 3.39 4.17 24.67
CA ASP A 86 3.61 3.48 23.40
C ASP A 86 4.63 4.24 22.49
N ALA A 87 5.49 5.10 23.07
CA ALA A 87 6.62 5.75 22.38
C ALA A 87 7.93 4.96 22.53
#